data_AF-A0A2G6NPP9-F1
#
_entry.id   AF-A0A2G6NPP9-F1
#
_cell.length_a   1.000
_cell.length_b   1.000
_cell.length_c   1.000
_cell.angle_alpha   90.00
_cell.angle_beta   90.00
_cell.angle_gamma   90.00
#
_symmetry.space_group_name_H-M   'P 1'
#
loop_
_entity.id
_entity.type
_entity.pdbx_description
1 polymer ?
#
loop_
_entity_poly.entity_id
_entity_poly.type
_entity_poly.pdbx_seq_one_letter_code
_entity_poly.pdbx_strand_id
1 'polypeptide(L)'
;KDEEQLHYDYLVLATGSQTFFPKQIENLERYKLDIKNLEELKLFKTRLEALSTTKEKNKHIVIAGGGLSGAEIAIELAQLIAQKAPEKNIQIHLVEQQATVLPGLDDFLINETTKILDKWGIKRIHNEHISKVEENTILLANGQKLPYDLSLFLLGVVCEQIENSQDIQYGPKNQFEVNEYFQLENHKEIFCIGDVAQTKDSQGNYNPPTAQLAIRQAEILAKNLKNMLKNKPLRQEKNEIKGVLVDLDHKNAVGIVFNIKIKGLIAYILKRVTTFLANRKRT
;
A
#
# COMPACT_ATOMS: atom_id res chain seq x y z
N LYS A 1 21.40 21.66 -6.06
CA LYS A 1 20.03 22.13 -6.34
C LYS A 1 19.97 23.54 -5.79
N ASP A 2 19.64 24.54 -6.60
CA ASP A 2 19.39 25.87 -6.07
C ASP A 2 18.16 25.79 -5.16
N GLU A 3 18.30 26.26 -3.92
CA GLU A 3 17.22 26.27 -2.95
C GLU A 3 16.29 27.43 -3.26
N GLU A 4 15.16 27.14 -3.91
CA GLU A 4 14.09 28.11 -4.11
C GLU A 4 13.28 28.24 -2.81
N GLN A 5 13.18 29.47 -2.29
CA GLN A 5 12.37 29.78 -1.12
C GLN A 5 11.00 30.30 -1.55
N LEU A 6 9.93 29.67 -1.06
CA LEU A 6 8.55 30.06 -1.32
C LEU A 6 7.88 30.50 -0.02
N HIS A 7 7.30 31.69 -0.03
CA HIS A 7 6.48 32.20 1.07
C HIS A 7 5.03 31.73 0.93
N TYR A 8 4.37 31.46 2.05
CA TYR A 8 2.98 31.04 2.10
C TYR A 8 2.24 31.68 3.26
N ASP A 9 0.94 31.95 3.07
CA ASP A 9 0.01 32.25 4.17
C ASP A 9 -0.57 30.96 4.76
N TYR A 10 -0.73 29.94 3.92
CA TYR A 10 -1.20 28.60 4.28
C TYR A 10 -0.43 27.56 3.48
N LEU A 11 -0.07 26.45 4.14
CA LEU A 11 0.65 25.34 3.52
C LEU A 11 -0.19 24.05 3.63
N VAL A 12 -0.30 23.30 2.53
CA VAL A 12 -0.92 21.96 2.54
C VAL A 12 0.14 20.92 2.17
N LEU A 13 0.54 20.12 3.15
CA LEU A 13 1.40 18.96 2.98
C LEU A 13 0.56 17.75 2.56
N ALA A 14 0.77 17.32 1.32
CA ALA A 14 0.11 16.15 0.72
C ALA A 14 1.10 15.31 -0.10
N THR A 15 2.35 15.22 0.36
CA THR A 15 3.48 14.59 -0.36
C THR A 15 3.42 13.06 -0.40
N GLY A 16 2.49 12.45 0.34
CA GLY A 16 2.27 11.00 0.36
C GLY A 16 3.30 10.23 1.19
N SER A 17 3.46 8.95 0.89
CA SER A 17 4.41 8.07 1.56
C SER A 17 5.37 7.43 0.57
N GLN A 18 6.57 7.11 1.04
CA GLN A 18 7.54 6.28 0.32
C GLN A 18 7.47 4.82 0.79
N THR A 19 8.01 3.90 -0.01
CA THR A 19 8.11 2.50 0.38
C THR A 19 9.09 2.36 1.54
N PHE A 20 8.71 1.59 2.56
CA PHE A 20 9.59 1.32 3.70
C PHE A 20 10.52 0.16 3.37
N PHE A 21 11.82 0.42 3.34
CA PHE A 21 12.87 -0.59 3.18
C PHE A 21 13.65 -0.71 4.51
N PRO A 22 13.42 -1.77 5.31
CA PRO A 22 14.09 -1.92 6.60
C PRO A 22 15.59 -2.10 6.43
N LYS A 23 16.40 -1.27 7.11
CA LYS A 23 17.87 -1.33 7.06
C LYS A 23 18.44 -2.62 7.65
N GLN A 24 17.65 -3.32 8.46
CA GLN A 24 18.02 -4.59 9.09
C GLN A 24 18.11 -5.74 8.07
N ILE A 25 17.48 -5.60 6.90
CA ILE A 25 17.56 -6.61 5.85
C ILE A 25 18.86 -6.38 5.07
N GLU A 26 19.82 -7.27 5.27
CA GLU A 26 21.12 -7.19 4.61
C GLU A 26 20.98 -7.19 3.08
N ASN A 27 21.73 -6.30 2.42
CA ASN A 27 21.77 -6.11 0.96
C ASN A 27 20.44 -5.73 0.28
N LEU A 28 19.34 -5.46 1.00
CA LEU A 28 18.05 -5.13 0.40
C LEU A 28 18.15 -3.98 -0.62
N GLU A 29 18.89 -2.92 -0.28
CA GLU A 29 19.10 -1.75 -1.14
C GLU A 29 19.68 -2.09 -2.52
N ARG A 30 20.49 -3.16 -2.62
CA ARG A 30 21.10 -3.58 -3.89
C ARG A 30 20.14 -4.31 -4.81
N TYR A 31 19.11 -4.95 -4.25
CA TYR A 31 18.24 -5.89 -4.97
C TYR A 31 16.77 -5.48 -5.00
N LYS A 32 16.38 -4.45 -4.22
CA LYS A 32 15.00 -3.98 -4.16
C LYS A 32 14.54 -3.42 -5.52
N LEU A 33 13.26 -3.60 -5.78
CA LEU A 33 12.52 -2.93 -6.84
C LEU A 33 11.30 -2.29 -6.17
N ASP A 34 11.25 -0.96 -6.15
CA ASP A 34 10.15 -0.16 -5.65
C ASP A 34 9.08 0.01 -6.74
N ILE A 35 7.91 -0.59 -6.51
CA ILE A 35 6.77 -0.46 -7.42
C ILE A 35 6.21 0.97 -7.51
N LYS A 36 6.51 1.83 -6.53
CA LYS A 36 6.12 3.24 -6.57
C LYS A 36 6.99 4.05 -7.55
N ASN A 37 8.15 3.52 -7.95
CA ASN A 37 8.99 4.09 -8.99
C ASN A 37 8.60 3.54 -10.38
N LEU A 38 8.21 4.43 -11.28
CA LEU A 38 7.76 4.06 -12.63
C LEU A 38 8.85 3.37 -13.46
N GLU A 39 10.11 3.75 -13.29
CA GLU A 39 11.24 3.14 -14.02
C GLU A 39 11.51 1.72 -13.52
N GLU A 40 11.50 1.53 -12.19
CA GLU A 40 11.67 0.22 -11.58
C GLU A 40 10.50 -0.72 -11.90
N LEU A 41 9.27 -0.20 -11.96
CA LEU A 41 8.10 -0.96 -12.42
C LEU A 41 8.22 -1.40 -13.89
N LYS A 42 8.72 -0.53 -14.77
CA LYS A 42 9.01 -0.90 -16.17
C LYS A 42 10.07 -1.99 -16.24
N LEU A 43 11.15 -1.86 -15.45
CA LEU A 43 12.20 -2.87 -15.35
C LEU A 43 11.66 -4.21 -14.86
N PHE A 44 10.82 -4.21 -13.82
CA PHE A 44 10.15 -5.41 -13.32
C PHE A 44 9.34 -6.09 -14.43
N LYS A 45 8.55 -5.32 -15.18
CA LYS A 45 7.75 -5.84 -16.31
C LYS A 45 8.64 -6.47 -17.39
N THR A 46 9.72 -5.80 -17.79
CA THR A 46 10.67 -6.35 -18.77
C THR A 46 11.31 -7.65 -18.27
N ARG A 47 11.70 -7.74 -17.00
CA ARG A 47 12.24 -8.96 -16.39
C ARG A 47 11.20 -10.09 -16.36
N LEU A 48 9.95 -9.78 -16.02
CA LEU A 48 8.86 -10.74 -16.05
C LEU A 48 8.60 -11.30 -17.46
N GLU A 49 8.65 -10.45 -18.50
CA GLU A 49 8.53 -10.87 -19.90
C GLU A 49 9.70 -11.76 -20.33
N ALA A 50 10.92 -11.46 -19.89
CA ALA A 50 12.09 -12.31 -20.13
C ALA A 50 11.95 -13.69 -19.45
N LEU A 51 11.46 -13.73 -18.20
CA LEU A 51 11.16 -14.99 -17.50
C LEU A 51 10.04 -15.79 -18.17
N SER A 52 9.11 -15.10 -18.81
CA SER A 52 8.00 -15.73 -19.54
C SER A 52 8.42 -16.31 -20.89
N THR A 53 9.56 -15.87 -21.46
CA THR A 53 10.00 -16.24 -22.82
C THR A 53 11.27 -17.11 -22.85
N THR A 54 12.03 -17.17 -21.75
CA THR A 54 13.24 -18.02 -21.64
C THR A 54 12.95 -19.51 -21.90
N LYS A 55 13.98 -20.25 -22.32
CA LYS A 55 13.91 -21.72 -22.47
C LYS A 55 13.92 -22.45 -21.13
N GLU A 56 14.44 -21.81 -20.08
CA GLU A 56 14.50 -22.36 -18.74
C GLU A 56 13.10 -22.48 -18.11
N LYS A 57 12.92 -23.49 -17.25
CA LYS A 57 11.68 -23.76 -16.52
C LYS A 57 11.95 -23.72 -15.02
N ASN A 58 10.89 -23.83 -14.21
CA ASN A 58 10.95 -23.90 -12.75
C ASN A 58 11.55 -22.62 -12.16
N LYS A 59 10.94 -21.49 -12.53
CA LYS A 59 11.35 -20.15 -12.09
C LYS A 59 10.62 -19.77 -10.81
N HIS A 60 11.19 -18.83 -10.07
CA HIS A 60 10.67 -18.42 -8.77
C HIS A 60 10.49 -16.91 -8.71
N ILE A 61 9.29 -16.48 -8.30
CA ILE A 61 9.01 -15.09 -7.97
C ILE A 61 8.76 -14.99 -6.48
N VAL A 62 9.45 -14.09 -5.79
CA VAL A 62 9.23 -13.82 -4.36
C VAL A 62 8.59 -12.46 -4.17
N ILE A 63 7.46 -12.42 -3.49
CA ILE A 63 6.79 -11.19 -3.07
C ILE A 63 6.89 -11.13 -1.55
N ALA A 64 7.56 -10.10 -1.03
CA ALA A 64 7.73 -9.88 0.39
C ALA A 64 6.71 -8.84 0.87
N GLY A 65 5.86 -9.22 1.82
CA GLY A 65 4.71 -8.45 2.31
C GLY A 65 3.40 -9.04 1.81
N GLY A 66 2.61 -9.61 2.71
CA GLY A 66 1.29 -10.19 2.49
C GLY A 66 0.13 -9.24 2.78
N GLY A 67 0.38 -7.94 2.87
CA GLY A 67 -0.66 -6.90 2.92
C GLY A 67 -1.48 -6.81 1.62
N LEU A 68 -2.39 -5.84 1.55
CA LEU A 68 -3.35 -5.69 0.44
C LEU A 68 -2.68 -5.74 -0.94
N SER A 69 -1.68 -4.88 -1.18
CA SER A 69 -0.97 -4.84 -2.45
C SER A 69 -0.24 -6.14 -2.76
N GLY A 70 0.36 -6.79 -1.77
CA GLY A 70 1.11 -8.03 -1.98
C GLY A 70 0.22 -9.19 -2.37
N ALA A 71 -0.94 -9.33 -1.72
CA ALA A 71 -1.93 -10.32 -2.09
C ALA A 71 -2.49 -10.06 -3.50
N GLU A 72 -2.90 -8.83 -3.81
CA GLU A 72 -3.45 -8.47 -5.14
C GLU A 72 -2.42 -8.73 -6.25
N ILE A 73 -1.18 -8.23 -6.08
CA ILE A 73 -0.11 -8.41 -7.06
C ILE A 73 0.24 -9.90 -7.25
N ALA A 74 0.29 -10.69 -6.17
CA ALA A 74 0.56 -12.12 -6.28
C ALA A 74 -0.50 -12.83 -7.14
N ILE A 75 -1.78 -12.52 -6.93
CA ILE A 75 -2.87 -13.13 -7.68
C ILE A 75 -2.90 -12.64 -9.13
N GLU A 76 -2.64 -11.35 -9.39
CA GLU A 76 -2.54 -10.81 -10.75
C GLU A 76 -1.36 -11.43 -11.52
N LEU A 77 -0.20 -11.59 -10.88
CA LEU A 77 0.96 -12.24 -11.50
C LEU A 77 0.69 -13.71 -11.81
N ALA A 78 0.04 -14.45 -10.90
CA ALA A 78 -0.33 -15.84 -11.14
C ALA A 78 -1.26 -15.98 -12.36
N GLN A 79 -2.27 -15.12 -12.45
CA GLN A 79 -3.18 -15.05 -13.61
C GLN A 79 -2.42 -14.74 -14.91
N LEU A 80 -1.55 -13.73 -14.88
CA LEU A 80 -0.79 -13.30 -16.05
C LEU A 80 0.14 -14.42 -16.55
N ILE A 81 0.82 -15.11 -15.64
CA ILE A 81 1.71 -16.23 -15.95
C ILE A 81 0.93 -17.41 -16.51
N ALA A 82 -0.19 -17.78 -15.89
CA ALA A 82 -1.05 -18.85 -16.39
C ALA A 82 -1.58 -18.57 -17.80
N GLN A 83 -1.81 -17.29 -18.14
CA GLN A 83 -2.25 -16.89 -19.47
C GLN A 83 -1.11 -16.87 -20.50
N LYS A 84 0.07 -16.34 -20.13
CA LYS A 84 1.14 -16.03 -21.09
C LYS A 84 2.26 -17.08 -21.17
N ALA A 85 2.47 -17.83 -20.10
CA ALA A 85 3.63 -18.71 -19.94
C ALA A 85 3.29 -19.98 -19.10
N PRO A 86 2.16 -20.67 -19.36
CA PRO A 86 1.71 -21.79 -18.53
C PRO A 86 2.72 -22.95 -18.46
N GLU A 87 3.59 -23.10 -19.46
CA GLU A 87 4.57 -24.18 -19.56
C GLU A 87 5.88 -23.92 -18.79
N LYS A 88 6.07 -22.71 -18.25
CA LYS A 88 7.31 -22.30 -17.55
C LYS A 88 7.40 -22.81 -16.12
N ASN A 89 6.27 -23.21 -15.51
CA ASN A 89 6.19 -23.60 -14.11
C ASN A 89 6.83 -22.55 -13.17
N ILE A 90 6.34 -21.30 -13.23
CA ILE A 90 6.84 -20.22 -12.38
C ILE A 90 6.12 -20.26 -11.04
N GLN A 91 6.83 -20.56 -9.96
CA GLN A 91 6.29 -20.60 -8.61
C GLN A 91 6.36 -19.23 -7.96
N ILE A 92 5.21 -18.68 -7.55
CA ILE A 92 5.14 -17.47 -6.74
C ILE A 92 5.18 -17.85 -5.26
N HIS A 93 6.05 -17.19 -4.50
CA HIS A 93 6.11 -17.22 -3.04
C HIS A 93 5.67 -15.87 -2.47
N LEU A 94 4.76 -15.89 -1.50
CA LEU A 94 4.33 -14.72 -0.75
C LEU A 94 4.83 -14.85 0.69
N VAL A 95 5.79 -14.02 1.07
CA VAL A 95 6.42 -14.02 2.40
C VAL A 95 5.78 -12.93 3.25
N GLU A 96 5.28 -13.28 4.42
CA GLU A 96 4.64 -12.36 5.37
C GLU A 96 5.13 -12.65 6.79
N GLN A 97 5.53 -11.58 7.49
CA GLN A 97 6.05 -11.68 8.85
C GLN A 97 4.94 -11.97 9.88
N GLN A 98 3.70 -11.65 9.55
CA GLN A 98 2.53 -11.93 10.38
C GLN A 98 1.95 -13.33 10.11
N ALA A 99 1.02 -13.75 10.96
CA ALA A 99 0.42 -15.08 10.90
C ALA A 99 -0.49 -15.31 9.68
N THR A 100 -0.96 -14.23 9.04
CA THR A 100 -1.92 -14.28 7.94
C THR A 100 -1.57 -13.27 6.85
N VAL A 101 -2.05 -13.53 5.64
CA VAL A 101 -2.23 -12.46 4.65
C VAL A 101 -3.22 -11.43 5.15
N LEU A 102 -3.14 -10.22 4.62
CA LEU A 102 -3.97 -9.09 5.03
C LEU A 102 -3.99 -8.88 6.55
N PRO A 103 -2.82 -8.84 7.21
CA PRO A 103 -2.76 -8.81 8.67
C PRO A 103 -3.52 -7.59 9.23
N GLY A 104 -4.31 -7.84 10.28
CA GLY A 104 -5.14 -6.83 10.93
C GLY A 104 -6.48 -6.54 10.23
N LEU A 105 -6.81 -7.22 9.13
CA LEU A 105 -8.14 -7.16 8.52
C LEU A 105 -9.08 -8.24 9.09
N ASP A 106 -10.38 -8.11 8.82
CA ASP A 106 -11.41 -9.07 9.25
C ASP A 106 -11.16 -10.47 8.65
N ASP A 107 -11.37 -11.51 9.46
CA ASP A 107 -11.17 -12.92 9.09
C ASP A 107 -11.90 -13.33 7.81
N PHE A 108 -13.04 -12.69 7.48
CA PHE A 108 -13.72 -12.93 6.21
C PHE A 108 -12.85 -12.55 5.01
N LEU A 109 -12.18 -11.39 5.06
CA LEU A 109 -11.28 -10.95 4.00
C LEU A 109 -10.08 -11.89 3.91
N ILE A 110 -9.47 -12.21 5.06
CA ILE A 110 -8.33 -13.12 5.16
C ILE A 110 -8.66 -14.48 4.55
N ASN A 111 -9.79 -15.07 4.94
CA ASN A 111 -10.20 -16.40 4.52
C ASN A 111 -10.53 -16.47 3.02
N GLU A 112 -11.28 -15.50 2.48
CA GLU A 112 -11.61 -15.50 1.05
C GLU A 112 -10.38 -15.20 0.19
N THR A 113 -9.48 -14.30 0.61
CA THR A 113 -8.20 -14.07 -0.09
C THR A 113 -7.31 -15.31 -0.04
N THR A 114 -7.22 -16.00 1.10
CA THR A 114 -6.45 -17.25 1.26
C THR A 114 -6.91 -18.32 0.28
N LYS A 115 -8.23 -18.53 0.14
CA LYS A 115 -8.79 -19.50 -0.82
C LYS A 115 -8.37 -19.19 -2.27
N ILE A 116 -8.29 -17.92 -2.63
CA ILE A 116 -7.89 -17.52 -3.98
C ILE A 116 -6.39 -17.69 -4.19
N LEU A 117 -5.58 -17.33 -3.19
CA LEU A 117 -4.14 -17.61 -3.23
C LEU A 117 -3.87 -19.13 -3.38
N ASP A 118 -4.65 -19.99 -2.69
CA ASP A 118 -4.59 -21.45 -2.85
C ASP A 118 -4.99 -21.91 -4.25
N LYS A 119 -6.10 -21.39 -4.77
CA LYS A 119 -6.58 -21.67 -6.13
C LYS A 119 -5.51 -21.38 -7.19
N TRP A 120 -4.75 -20.31 -7.00
CA TRP A 120 -3.68 -19.90 -7.91
C TRP A 120 -2.31 -20.53 -7.59
N GLY A 121 -2.24 -21.46 -6.65
CA GLY A 121 -1.01 -22.21 -6.34
C GLY A 121 0.10 -21.36 -5.71
N ILE A 122 -0.23 -20.20 -5.14
CA ILE A 122 0.73 -19.28 -4.53
C ILE A 122 1.19 -19.88 -3.19
N LYS A 123 2.52 -20.08 -3.04
CA LYS A 123 3.11 -20.62 -1.82
C LYS A 123 3.24 -19.49 -0.80
N ARG A 124 2.53 -19.62 0.32
CA ARG A 124 2.58 -18.63 1.40
C ARG A 124 3.57 -19.07 2.47
N ILE A 125 4.38 -18.14 2.94
CA ILE A 125 5.31 -18.32 4.05
C ILE A 125 4.95 -17.25 5.07
N HIS A 126 4.33 -17.65 6.18
CA HIS A 126 3.87 -16.76 7.24
C HIS A 126 4.79 -16.87 8.46
N ASN A 127 4.66 -15.91 9.39
CA ASN A 127 5.46 -15.84 10.61
C ASN A 127 6.97 -15.79 10.34
N GLU A 128 7.37 -15.31 9.17
CA GLU A 128 8.77 -15.25 8.76
C GLU A 128 9.09 -13.94 8.08
N HIS A 129 10.29 -13.44 8.32
CA HIS A 129 10.80 -12.24 7.69
C HIS A 129 12.08 -12.53 6.93
N ILE A 130 12.32 -11.72 5.91
CA ILE A 130 13.56 -11.75 5.14
C ILE A 130 14.66 -11.13 5.99
N SER A 131 15.78 -11.84 6.14
CA SER A 131 16.96 -11.37 6.87
C SER A 131 18.03 -10.82 5.92
N LYS A 132 18.18 -11.42 4.73
CA LYS A 132 19.19 -11.05 3.74
C LYS A 132 18.74 -11.34 2.32
N VAL A 133 19.16 -10.50 1.39
CA VAL A 133 18.97 -10.70 -0.05
C VAL A 133 20.33 -10.92 -0.74
N GLU A 134 20.43 -11.92 -1.60
CA GLU A 134 21.58 -12.23 -2.43
C GLU A 134 21.11 -12.40 -3.89
N GLU A 135 22.03 -12.42 -4.87
CA GLU A 135 21.69 -12.28 -6.30
C GLU A 135 20.59 -13.20 -6.84
N ASN A 136 20.46 -14.40 -6.29
CA ASN A 136 19.43 -15.38 -6.69
C ASN A 136 18.80 -16.10 -5.49
N THR A 137 19.00 -15.59 -4.28
CA THR A 137 18.52 -16.24 -3.05
C THR A 137 18.10 -15.22 -2.01
N ILE A 138 16.93 -15.43 -1.42
CA ILE A 138 16.45 -14.70 -0.25
C ILE A 138 16.62 -15.60 0.97
N LEU A 139 17.29 -15.10 2.00
CA LEU A 139 17.41 -15.78 3.29
C LEU A 139 16.32 -15.28 4.22
N LEU A 140 15.62 -16.22 4.86
CA LEU A 140 14.69 -15.93 5.94
C LEU A 140 15.41 -15.97 7.29
N ALA A 141 14.79 -15.39 8.31
CA ALA A 141 15.34 -15.33 9.66
C ALA A 141 15.57 -16.72 10.29
N ASN A 142 14.72 -17.69 9.97
CA ASN A 142 14.89 -19.08 10.39
C ASN A 142 16.02 -19.86 9.66
N GLY A 143 16.75 -19.21 8.75
CA GLY A 143 17.83 -19.81 7.97
C GLY A 143 17.38 -20.50 6.68
N GLN A 144 16.07 -20.55 6.39
CA GLN A 144 15.56 -21.05 5.12
C GLN A 144 16.06 -20.18 3.96
N LYS A 145 16.47 -20.84 2.87
CA LYS A 145 16.90 -20.20 1.63
C LYS A 145 15.81 -20.37 0.57
N LEU A 146 15.36 -19.25 0.00
CA LEU A 146 14.38 -19.22 -1.07
C LEU A 146 15.07 -18.82 -2.38
N PRO A 147 15.11 -19.71 -3.39
CA PRO A 147 15.57 -19.30 -4.71
C PRO A 147 14.59 -18.27 -5.31
N TYR A 148 15.13 -17.29 -6.04
CA TYR A 148 14.30 -16.34 -6.78
C TYR A 148 14.98 -15.92 -8.09
N ASP A 149 14.16 -15.66 -9.09
CA ASP A 149 14.56 -15.03 -10.37
C ASP A 149 14.01 -13.61 -10.49
N LEU A 150 12.91 -13.31 -9.78
CA LEU A 150 12.36 -11.97 -9.64
C LEU A 150 11.82 -11.77 -8.23
N SER A 151 12.03 -10.59 -7.66
CA SER A 151 11.56 -10.27 -6.31
C SER A 151 10.82 -8.93 -6.30
N LEU A 152 9.85 -8.81 -5.39
CA LEU A 152 9.13 -7.58 -5.11
C LEU A 152 9.02 -7.37 -3.60
N PHE A 153 9.37 -6.18 -3.13
CA PHE A 153 9.36 -5.86 -1.69
C PHE A 153 8.28 -4.82 -1.38
N LEU A 154 7.29 -5.24 -0.62
CA LEU A 154 6.09 -4.51 -0.24
C LEU A 154 5.98 -4.47 1.29
N LEU A 155 7.07 -4.05 1.94
CA LEU A 155 7.30 -4.17 3.39
C LEU A 155 6.66 -3.03 4.22
N GLY A 156 5.70 -2.32 3.63
CA GLY A 156 5.03 -1.17 4.23
C GLY A 156 5.46 0.15 3.62
N VAL A 157 5.01 1.24 4.25
CA VAL A 157 5.24 2.62 3.82
C VAL A 157 5.68 3.46 5.00
N VAL A 158 6.45 4.51 4.73
CA VAL A 158 6.91 5.48 5.71
C VAL A 158 6.87 6.88 5.09
N CYS A 159 6.69 7.91 5.91
CA CYS A 159 6.75 9.29 5.47
C CYS A 159 8.15 9.89 5.71
N GLU A 160 8.46 10.93 4.97
CA GLU A 160 9.69 11.70 5.15
C GLU A 160 9.54 12.63 6.37
N GLN A 161 10.55 12.66 7.24
CA GLN A 161 10.60 13.61 8.34
C GLN A 161 11.19 14.93 7.87
N ILE A 162 10.68 16.04 8.40
CA ILE A 162 11.29 17.34 8.18
C ILE A 162 12.44 17.49 9.18
N GLU A 163 13.67 17.69 8.67
CA GLU A 163 14.84 17.96 9.51
C GLU A 163 14.65 19.23 10.34
N ASN A 164 15.20 19.24 11.56
CA ASN A 164 15.17 20.39 12.47
C ASN A 164 13.77 20.86 12.94
N SER A 165 12.77 19.99 12.92
CA SER A 165 11.40 20.30 13.36
C SER A 165 11.16 19.99 14.85
N GLN A 166 11.78 20.76 15.76
CA GLN A 166 11.74 20.50 17.22
C GLN A 166 10.33 20.52 17.83
N ASP A 167 9.34 21.11 17.14
CA ASP A 167 7.97 21.26 17.63
C ASP A 167 6.91 20.46 16.84
N ILE A 168 7.34 19.57 15.94
CA ILE A 168 6.45 18.70 15.17
C ILE A 168 6.40 17.30 15.78
N GLN A 169 5.19 16.84 16.06
CA GLN A 169 4.92 15.48 16.51
C GLN A 169 4.70 14.54 15.32
N TYR A 170 5.29 13.36 15.42
CA TYR A 170 5.23 12.34 14.38
C TYR A 170 4.68 11.02 14.92
N GLY A 171 3.91 10.35 14.06
CA GLY A 171 3.46 8.99 14.23
C GLY A 171 4.56 7.93 14.02
N PRO A 172 4.23 6.65 14.25
CA PRO A 172 5.17 5.54 14.16
C PRO A 172 5.71 5.29 12.75
N LYS A 173 5.08 5.83 11.69
CA LYS A 173 5.60 5.79 10.32
C LYS A 173 5.95 7.19 9.80
N ASN A 174 6.33 8.08 10.71
CA ASN A 174 6.70 9.47 10.42
C ASN A 174 5.59 10.33 9.82
N GLN A 175 4.33 9.95 10.00
CA GLN A 175 3.22 10.83 9.64
C GLN A 175 3.17 12.01 10.61
N PHE A 176 2.81 13.19 10.13
CA PHE A 176 2.50 14.33 10.98
C PHE A 176 1.27 14.03 11.85
N GLU A 177 1.40 14.20 13.17
CA GLU A 177 0.23 14.22 14.03
C GLU A 177 -0.55 15.51 13.77
N VAL A 178 -1.85 15.36 13.51
CA VAL A 178 -2.73 16.49 13.20
C VAL A 178 -4.00 16.46 14.04
N ASN A 179 -4.56 17.65 14.26
CA ASN A 179 -5.85 17.81 14.92
C ASN A 179 -7.03 17.42 14.00
N GLU A 180 -8.26 17.59 14.48
CA GLU A 180 -9.50 17.26 13.77
C GLU A 180 -9.77 18.09 12.51
N TYR A 181 -9.00 19.17 12.29
CA TYR A 181 -9.03 20.02 11.10
C TYR A 181 -7.86 19.76 10.15
N PHE A 182 -7.04 18.75 10.46
CA PHE A 182 -5.82 18.37 9.74
C PHE A 182 -4.67 19.36 9.88
N GLN A 183 -4.68 20.19 10.93
CA GLN A 183 -3.59 21.14 11.22
C GLN A 183 -2.55 20.51 12.14
N LEU A 184 -1.31 20.98 12.03
CA LEU A 184 -0.30 20.74 13.07
C LEU A 184 -0.68 21.53 14.34
N GLU A 185 -0.46 20.93 15.52
CA GLU A 185 -0.86 21.51 16.81
C GLU A 185 -0.28 22.92 17.02
N ASN A 186 1.02 23.11 16.74
CA ASN A 186 1.75 24.36 16.92
C ASN A 186 1.83 25.23 15.65
N HIS A 187 1.30 24.78 14.52
CA HIS A 187 1.35 25.47 13.22
C HIS A 187 0.00 25.39 12.51
N LYS A 188 -0.95 26.23 12.91
CA LYS A 188 -2.33 26.19 12.42
C LYS A 188 -2.49 26.62 10.95
N GLU A 189 -1.48 27.28 10.40
CA GLU A 189 -1.34 27.62 8.99
C GLU A 189 -0.91 26.43 8.12
N ILE A 190 -0.41 25.35 8.73
CA ILE A 190 0.07 24.14 8.05
C ILE A 190 -0.94 23.01 8.23
N PHE A 191 -1.38 22.47 7.10
CA PHE A 191 -2.31 21.34 7.04
C PHE A 191 -1.60 20.11 6.46
N CYS A 192 -1.86 18.92 7.00
CA CYS A 192 -1.35 17.67 6.45
C CYS A 192 -2.51 16.75 6.09
N ILE A 193 -2.54 16.21 4.86
CA ILE A 193 -3.59 15.28 4.41
C ILE A 193 -3.02 14.10 3.63
N GLY A 194 -3.78 13.01 3.51
CA GLY A 194 -3.35 11.77 2.87
C GLY A 194 -2.39 10.98 3.76
N ASP A 195 -1.49 10.22 3.14
CA ASP A 195 -0.59 9.31 3.86
C ASP A 195 0.33 10.01 4.86
N VAL A 196 0.67 11.28 4.62
CA VAL A 196 1.52 12.08 5.51
C VAL A 196 0.84 12.46 6.81
N ALA A 197 -0.48 12.33 6.92
CA ALA A 197 -1.24 12.76 8.08
C ALA A 197 -1.67 11.57 8.93
N GLN A 198 -1.33 11.60 10.22
CA GLN A 198 -1.87 10.67 11.17
C GLN A 198 -3.19 11.21 11.71
N THR A 199 -4.29 10.56 11.33
CA THR A 199 -5.64 10.93 11.76
C THR A 199 -6.30 9.80 12.51
N LYS A 200 -7.29 10.14 13.34
CA LYS A 200 -8.09 9.16 14.09
C LYS A 200 -9.51 9.08 13.56
N ASP A 201 -10.12 7.91 13.68
CA ASP A 201 -11.56 7.71 13.46
C ASP A 201 -12.38 8.22 14.65
N SER A 202 -13.72 8.10 14.60
CA SER A 202 -14.58 8.52 15.71
C SER A 202 -14.42 7.71 16.99
N GLN A 203 -13.75 6.55 16.94
CA GLN A 203 -13.46 5.70 18.08
C GLN A 203 -12.07 5.98 18.68
N GLY A 204 -11.29 6.89 18.06
CA GLY A 204 -9.93 7.23 18.49
C GLY A 204 -8.85 6.31 17.93
N ASN A 205 -9.20 5.36 17.06
CA ASN A 205 -8.22 4.49 16.40
C ASN A 205 -7.54 5.25 15.25
N TYR A 206 -6.27 4.98 15.02
CA TYR A 206 -5.57 5.56 13.88
C TYR A 206 -6.12 5.02 12.56
N ASN A 207 -6.45 5.93 11.65
CA ASN A 207 -6.88 5.58 10.31
C ASN A 207 -5.71 5.00 9.49
N PRO A 208 -5.97 3.99 8.65
CA PRO A 208 -4.97 3.51 7.71
C PRO A 208 -4.75 4.53 6.57
N PRO A 209 -3.52 4.64 6.03
CA PRO A 209 -3.22 5.51 4.89
C PRO A 209 -3.87 4.92 3.63
N THR A 210 -4.96 5.51 3.17
CA THR A 210 -5.71 5.04 1.99
C THR A 210 -6.10 6.19 1.08
N ALA A 211 -6.19 5.90 -0.22
CA ALA A 211 -6.65 6.89 -1.20
C ALA A 211 -8.09 7.38 -0.92
N GLN A 212 -8.95 6.53 -0.36
CA GLN A 212 -10.31 6.92 0.04
C GLN A 212 -10.28 7.99 1.14
N LEU A 213 -9.40 7.81 2.13
CA LEU A 213 -9.22 8.78 3.21
C LEU A 213 -8.61 10.08 2.68
N ALA A 214 -7.58 10.00 1.84
CA ALA A 214 -6.92 11.17 1.25
C ALA A 214 -7.90 12.06 0.46
N ILE A 215 -8.75 11.47 -0.39
CA ILE A 215 -9.78 12.20 -1.14
C ILE A 215 -10.77 12.87 -0.17
N ARG A 216 -11.20 12.14 0.86
CA ARG A 216 -12.14 12.67 1.86
C ARG A 216 -11.55 13.83 2.65
N GLN A 217 -10.30 13.70 3.10
CA GLN A 217 -9.57 14.75 3.80
C GLN A 217 -9.43 15.99 2.91
N ALA A 218 -9.10 15.82 1.62
CA ALA A 218 -9.04 16.93 0.67
C ALA A 218 -10.38 17.66 0.51
N GLU A 219 -11.50 16.93 0.43
CA GLU A 219 -12.85 17.51 0.35
C GLU A 219 -13.20 18.34 1.61
N ILE A 220 -12.84 17.84 2.79
CA ILE A 220 -13.07 18.52 4.06
C ILE A 220 -12.18 19.76 4.17
N LEU A 221 -10.88 19.61 3.87
CA LEU A 221 -9.91 20.71 3.94
C LEU A 221 -10.27 21.84 2.98
N ALA A 222 -10.69 21.53 1.74
CA ALA A 222 -11.10 22.56 0.79
C ALA A 222 -12.27 23.42 1.30
N LYS A 223 -13.24 22.82 2.01
CA LYS A 223 -14.33 23.57 2.66
C LYS A 223 -13.81 24.42 3.81
N ASN A 224 -12.87 23.90 4.59
CA ASN A 224 -12.28 24.60 5.74
C ASN A 224 -11.43 25.79 5.32
N LEU A 225 -10.58 25.65 4.29
CA LEU A 225 -9.85 26.78 3.71
C LEU A 225 -10.80 27.87 3.21
N LYS A 226 -11.90 27.50 2.54
CA LYS A 226 -12.94 28.46 2.11
C LYS A 226 -13.63 29.15 3.29
N ASN A 227 -13.81 28.46 4.41
CA ASN A 227 -14.37 29.06 5.62
C ASN A 227 -13.39 30.04 6.25
N MET A 228 -12.10 29.69 6.35
CA MET A 228 -11.06 30.58 6.87
C MET A 228 -10.97 31.88 6.08
N LEU A 229 -10.94 31.81 4.75
CA LEU A 229 -10.95 32.99 3.88
C LEU A 229 -12.19 33.87 4.04
N LYS A 230 -13.27 33.34 4.62
CA LYS A 230 -14.53 34.06 4.88
C LYS A 230 -14.74 34.36 6.37
N ASN A 231 -13.74 34.15 7.22
CA ASN A 231 -13.84 34.28 8.68
C ASN A 231 -15.02 33.46 9.26
N LYS A 232 -15.26 32.27 8.72
CA LYS A 232 -16.28 31.31 9.17
C LYS A 232 -15.63 30.19 9.98
N PRO A 233 -16.36 29.58 10.93
CA PRO A 233 -15.84 28.47 11.72
C PRO A 233 -15.43 27.28 10.84
N LEU A 234 -14.40 26.57 11.26
CA LEU A 234 -13.97 25.31 10.65
C LEU A 234 -15.02 24.22 10.90
N ARG A 235 -15.07 23.25 9.99
CA ARG A 235 -15.95 22.10 10.07
C ARG A 235 -15.15 20.88 10.47
N GLN A 236 -15.62 20.21 11.51
CA GLN A 236 -15.24 18.85 11.84
C GLN A 236 -16.20 17.91 11.10
N GLU A 237 -15.70 17.20 10.09
CA GLU A 237 -16.45 16.17 9.37
C GLU A 237 -15.83 14.80 9.66
N LYS A 238 -16.66 13.75 9.73
CA LYS A 238 -16.18 12.38 10.02
C LYS A 238 -15.08 11.97 9.04
N ASN A 239 -13.91 11.61 9.54
CA ASN A 239 -12.79 11.17 8.71
C ASN A 239 -12.63 9.64 8.80
N GLU A 240 -13.45 8.91 8.05
CA GLU A 240 -13.56 7.45 8.16
C GLU A 240 -13.61 6.82 6.77
N ILE A 241 -13.02 5.62 6.66
CA ILE A 241 -13.17 4.77 5.48
C ILE A 241 -14.55 4.10 5.49
N LYS A 242 -15.16 3.95 4.32
CA LYS A 242 -16.51 3.37 4.15
C LYS A 242 -16.50 1.86 3.98
N GLY A 243 -15.31 1.29 3.80
CA GLY A 243 -15.13 -0.13 3.58
C GLY A 243 -13.78 -0.45 2.96
N VAL A 244 -13.48 -1.74 2.91
CA VAL A 244 -12.28 -2.31 2.29
C VAL A 244 -12.73 -3.28 1.21
N LEU A 245 -12.12 -3.18 0.03
CA LEU A 245 -12.35 -4.05 -1.11
C LEU A 245 -11.00 -4.57 -1.62
N VAL A 246 -10.87 -5.89 -1.70
CA VAL A 246 -9.70 -6.62 -2.18
C VAL A 246 -10.05 -7.25 -3.51
N ASP A 247 -9.28 -6.95 -4.57
CA ASP A 247 -9.41 -7.69 -5.82
C ASP A 247 -8.84 -9.09 -5.64
N LEU A 248 -9.55 -10.08 -6.15
CA LEU A 248 -9.14 -11.47 -6.05
C LEU A 248 -8.69 -11.93 -7.43
N ASP A 249 -9.63 -12.31 -8.29
CA ASP A 249 -9.34 -12.78 -9.66
C ASP A 249 -10.47 -12.40 -10.62
N HIS A 250 -10.43 -12.89 -11.86
CA HIS A 250 -11.43 -12.68 -12.92
C HIS A 250 -12.85 -12.31 -12.46
N LYS A 251 -13.17 -11.01 -12.45
CA LYS A 251 -14.48 -10.47 -12.02
C LYS A 251 -14.91 -10.90 -10.60
N ASN A 252 -13.96 -11.10 -9.71
CA ASN A 252 -14.15 -11.56 -8.34
C ASN A 252 -13.36 -10.67 -7.39
N ALA A 253 -14.02 -10.21 -6.34
CA ALA A 253 -13.42 -9.44 -5.27
C ALA A 253 -14.06 -9.87 -3.95
N VAL A 254 -13.48 -9.44 -2.83
CA VAL A 254 -14.10 -9.54 -1.51
C VAL A 254 -14.04 -8.19 -0.84
N GLY A 255 -15.06 -7.86 -0.04
CA GLY A 255 -15.02 -6.63 0.73
C GLY A 255 -15.97 -6.60 1.89
N ILE A 256 -15.76 -5.59 2.73
CA ILE A 256 -16.67 -5.16 3.78
C ILE A 256 -16.98 -3.72 3.51
N VAL A 257 -18.24 -3.41 3.20
CA VAL A 257 -18.70 -2.05 2.90
C VAL A 257 -19.89 -1.74 3.80
N PHE A 258 -19.80 -0.66 4.58
CA PHE A 258 -20.79 -0.36 5.62
C PHE A 258 -21.12 -1.56 6.54
N ASN A 259 -20.09 -2.29 6.96
CA ASN A 259 -20.17 -3.54 7.76
C ASN A 259 -20.88 -4.73 7.07
N ILE A 260 -21.20 -4.62 5.78
CA ILE A 260 -21.78 -5.72 5.00
C ILE A 260 -20.66 -6.49 4.29
N LYS A 261 -20.55 -7.78 4.59
CA LYS A 261 -19.63 -8.73 3.95
C LYS A 261 -20.15 -9.09 2.56
N ILE A 262 -19.36 -8.80 1.53
CA ILE A 262 -19.69 -9.04 0.12
C ILE A 262 -18.54 -9.75 -0.59
N LYS A 263 -18.87 -10.58 -1.59
CA LYS A 263 -17.86 -11.28 -2.40
C LYS A 263 -18.36 -11.58 -3.82
N GLY A 264 -17.45 -12.06 -4.66
CA GLY A 264 -17.78 -12.47 -6.02
C GLY A 264 -17.98 -11.27 -6.96
N LEU A 265 -18.81 -11.48 -7.97
CA LEU A 265 -19.10 -10.48 -9.00
C LEU A 265 -19.68 -9.18 -8.44
N ILE A 266 -20.49 -9.26 -7.38
CA ILE A 266 -21.10 -8.09 -6.74
C ILE A 266 -20.01 -7.20 -6.13
N ALA A 267 -19.07 -7.78 -5.39
CA ALA A 267 -17.95 -7.04 -4.82
C ALA A 267 -17.05 -6.45 -5.91
N TYR A 268 -16.81 -7.21 -6.99
CA TYR A 268 -16.01 -6.74 -8.12
C TYR A 268 -16.63 -5.52 -8.82
N ILE A 269 -17.94 -5.56 -9.09
CA ILE A 269 -18.65 -4.43 -9.70
C ILE A 269 -18.60 -3.22 -8.77
N LEU A 270 -18.85 -3.41 -7.47
CA LEU A 270 -18.76 -2.33 -6.48
C LEU A 270 -17.38 -1.69 -6.46
N LYS A 271 -16.30 -2.48 -6.48
CA LYS A 271 -14.94 -1.94 -6.56
C LYS A 271 -14.75 -1.08 -7.81
N ARG A 272 -15.14 -1.57 -9.00
CA ARG A 272 -15.05 -0.80 -10.26
C ARG A 272 -15.84 0.50 -10.20
N VAL A 273 -17.04 0.50 -9.62
CA VAL A 273 -17.84 1.71 -9.43
C VAL A 273 -17.12 2.68 -8.48
N THR A 274 -16.59 2.22 -7.36
CA THR A 274 -15.86 3.09 -6.42
C THR A 274 -14.61 3.70 -7.05
N THR A 275 -13.83 2.93 -7.81
CA THR A 275 -12.66 3.42 -8.56
C THR A 275 -13.06 4.42 -9.65
N PHE A 276 -14.14 4.13 -10.39
CA PHE A 276 -14.66 5.04 -11.42
C PHE A 276 -15.13 6.38 -10.81
N LEU A 277 -15.89 6.33 -9.72
CA LEU A 277 -16.35 7.54 -9.02
C LEU A 277 -15.19 8.35 -8.45
N ALA A 278 -14.15 7.69 -7.92
CA ALA A 278 -12.93 8.35 -7.47
C ALA A 278 -12.20 9.06 -8.62
N ASN A 279 -12.11 8.41 -9.79
CA ASN A 279 -11.48 9.01 -10.98
C ASN A 279 -12.29 10.17 -11.55
N ARG A 280 -13.63 10.10 -11.54
CA ARG A 280 -14.49 11.21 -12.00
C ARG A 280 -14.39 12.46 -11.13
N LYS A 281 -14.06 12.32 -9.84
CA LYS A 281 -13.80 13.47 -8.96
C LYS A 281 -12.43 14.11 -9.17
N ARG A 282 -11.51 13.45 -9.90
CA ARG A 282 -10.18 13.97 -10.24
C ARG A 282 -10.16 14.81 -11.52
N THR A 283 -11.20 14.71 -12.34
CA THR A 283 -11.43 15.49 -13.58
C THR A 283 -12.44 16.58 -13.34
#